data_AF-A0A963CSH5-F1
#
_entry.id   AF-A0A963CSH5-F1
#
_cell.length_a   1.000
_cell.length_b   1.000
_cell.length_c   1.000
_cell.angle_alpha   90.00
_cell.angle_beta   90.00
_cell.angle_gamma   90.00
#
_symmetry.space_group_name_H-M   'P 1'
#
loop_
_entity.id
_entity.type
_entity.pdbx_description
1 polymer ?
#
loop_
_entity_poly.entity_id
_entity_poly.type
_entity_poly.pdbx_seq_one_letter_code
_entity_poly.pdbx_strand_id
1 'polypeptide(L)'
;MMDFSQINLEYLIHARDLARQDPRSAGVLLELPEDQVELLCSLTPDQLARCALIRSPLLIPRGERWWWSRLLAAAGDGCQAEIDAILEHGQTRA
;
A
#
# COMPACT_ATOMS: atom_id res chain seq x y z
N MET A 1 2.67 2.58 22.33
CA MET A 1 1.85 2.16 21.17
C MET A 1 2.56 2.70 19.94
N MET A 2 2.77 1.91 18.88
CA MET A 2 3.41 2.43 17.66
C MET A 2 2.53 3.50 17.02
N ASP A 3 3.15 4.53 16.47
CA ASP A 3 2.48 5.57 15.71
C ASP A 3 2.57 5.22 14.21
N PHE A 4 1.41 4.98 13.60
CA PHE A 4 1.29 4.69 12.15
C PHE A 4 0.81 5.91 11.36
N SER A 5 0.69 7.09 11.98
CA SER A 5 0.11 8.27 11.32
C SER A 5 0.87 8.68 10.06
N GLN A 6 2.20 8.65 10.09
CA GLN A 6 3.01 8.97 8.92
C GLN A 6 2.75 7.98 7.76
N ILE A 7 2.86 6.67 8.03
CA ILE A 7 2.67 5.65 6.98
C ILE A 7 1.24 5.62 6.46
N ASN A 8 0.26 5.88 7.33
CA ASN A 8 -1.14 6.01 6.93
C ASN A 8 -1.35 7.22 6.01
N LEU A 9 -0.73 8.36 6.31
CA LEU A 9 -0.83 9.55 5.48
C LEU A 9 -0.20 9.34 4.10
N GLU A 10 1.02 8.79 4.06
CA GLU A 10 1.71 8.46 2.81
C GLU A 10 0.88 7.50 1.96
N TYR A 11 0.37 6.42 2.56
CA TYR A 11 -0.53 5.47 1.89
C TYR A 11 -1.78 6.15 1.32
N LEU A 12 -2.48 6.96 2.13
CA LEU A 12 -3.71 7.65 1.71
C LEU A 12 -3.47 8.64 0.57
N ILE A 13 -2.34 9.35 0.58
CA ILE A 13 -1.95 10.25 -0.52
C ILE A 13 -1.75 9.45 -1.81
N HIS A 14 -0.97 8.37 -1.76
CA HIS A 14 -0.73 7.53 -2.92
C HIS A 14 -2.00 6.85 -3.44
N ALA A 15 -2.87 6.37 -2.55
CA ALA A 15 -4.15 5.77 -2.90
C ALA A 15 -5.04 6.78 -3.66
N ARG A 16 -5.15 8.02 -3.16
CA ARG A 16 -5.91 9.08 -3.85
C ARG A 16 -5.27 9.46 -5.18
N ASP A 17 -3.96 9.61 -5.22
CA ASP A 17 -3.27 10.06 -6.43
C ASP A 17 -3.33 8.98 -7.52
N LEU A 18 -3.35 7.69 -7.15
CA LEU A 18 -3.68 6.58 -8.05
C LEU A 18 -5.12 6.68 -8.53
N ALA A 19 -6.09 6.88 -7.62
CA ALA A 19 -7.50 7.02 -7.98
C ALA A 19 -7.76 8.18 -8.95
N ARG A 20 -7.00 9.28 -8.86
CA ARG A 20 -7.08 10.42 -9.79
C ARG A 20 -6.47 10.13 -11.16
N GLN A 21 -5.43 9.30 -11.22
CA GLN A 21 -4.74 8.96 -12.46
C GLN A 21 -5.45 7.83 -13.21
N ASP A 22 -5.85 6.79 -12.50
CA ASP A 22 -6.55 5.61 -13.01
C ASP A 22 -7.57 5.11 -11.97
N PRO A 23 -8.80 5.64 -11.98
CA PRO A 23 -9.85 5.26 -11.02
C PRO A 23 -10.18 3.76 -11.06
N ARG A 24 -10.09 3.15 -12.26
CA ARG A 24 -10.45 1.73 -12.44
C ARG A 24 -9.42 0.83 -11.76
N SER A 25 -8.14 1.06 -12.03
CA SER A 25 -7.06 0.30 -11.39
C SER A 25 -7.03 0.55 -9.89
N ALA A 26 -7.31 1.78 -9.44
CA ALA A 26 -7.43 2.08 -8.01
C ALA A 26 -8.55 1.29 -7.33
N GLY A 27 -9.73 1.19 -7.95
CA GLY A 27 -10.84 0.39 -7.42
C GLY A 27 -10.51 -1.09 -7.26
N VAL A 28 -9.81 -1.67 -8.25
CA VAL A 28 -9.34 -3.07 -8.17
C VAL A 28 -8.29 -3.24 -7.07
N LEU A 29 -7.26 -2.39 -7.06
CA LEU A 29 -6.12 -2.53 -6.14
C LEU A 29 -6.50 -2.27 -4.67
N LEU A 30 -7.40 -1.31 -4.45
CA LEU A 30 -7.84 -0.90 -3.12
C LEU A 30 -9.08 -1.67 -2.65
N GLU A 31 -9.63 -2.55 -3.49
CA GLU A 31 -10.86 -3.30 -3.26
C GLU A 31 -12.07 -2.38 -2.93
N LEU A 32 -12.14 -1.23 -3.60
CA LEU A 32 -13.17 -0.22 -3.37
C LEU A 32 -14.20 -0.20 -4.52
N PRO A 33 -15.51 -0.08 -4.20
CA PRO A 33 -16.51 0.21 -5.21
C PRO A 33 -16.34 1.62 -5.79
N GLU A 34 -16.90 1.85 -6.97
CA GLU A 34 -16.72 3.08 -7.77
C GLU A 34 -17.06 4.36 -6.99
N ASP A 35 -18.15 4.36 -6.22
CA ASP A 35 -18.58 5.49 -5.40
C ASP A 35 -17.55 5.87 -4.32
N GLN A 36 -16.84 4.87 -3.76
CA GLN A 36 -15.77 5.09 -2.80
C GLN A 36 -14.47 5.58 -3.45
N VAL A 37 -14.19 5.14 -4.68
CA VAL A 37 -13.07 5.67 -5.48
C VAL A 37 -13.30 7.15 -5.81
N GLU A 38 -14.51 7.51 -6.24
CA GLU A 38 -14.90 8.90 -6.49
C GLU A 38 -14.76 9.76 -5.22
N LEU A 39 -15.24 9.24 -4.08
CA LEU A 39 -15.08 9.92 -2.80
C LEU A 39 -13.60 10.13 -2.46
N LEU A 40 -12.77 9.09 -2.61
CA LEU A 40 -11.32 9.15 -2.36
C LEU A 40 -10.67 10.24 -3.22
N CYS A 41 -10.97 10.31 -4.51
CA CYS A 41 -10.49 11.35 -5.43
C CYS A 41 -10.77 12.78 -4.95
N SER A 42 -11.92 12.98 -4.31
CA SER A 42 -12.38 14.29 -3.83
C SER A 42 -11.71 14.76 -2.53
N LEU A 43 -11.03 13.87 -1.81
CA LEU A 43 -10.46 14.21 -0.49
C LEU A 43 -9.27 15.18 -0.61
N THR A 44 -9.32 16.22 0.21
CA THR A 44 -8.24 17.19 0.40
C THR A 44 -7.10 16.61 1.25
N PRO A 45 -5.87 17.14 1.14
CA PRO A 45 -4.76 16.74 2.01
C PRO A 45 -5.10 16.80 3.51
N ASP A 46 -5.82 17.83 3.96
CA ASP A 46 -6.22 17.96 5.37
C ASP A 46 -7.22 16.89 5.81
N GLN A 47 -8.12 16.46 4.92
CA GLN A 47 -9.01 15.33 5.19
C GLN A 47 -8.23 14.02 5.33
N LEU A 48 -7.26 13.77 4.44
CA LEU A 48 -6.39 12.60 4.53
C LEU A 48 -5.55 12.61 5.82
N ALA A 49 -5.01 13.77 6.21
CA ALA A 49 -4.26 13.93 7.45
C ALA A 49 -5.08 13.59 8.70
N ARG A 50 -6.39 13.87 8.69
CA ARG A 50 -7.29 13.44 9.77
C ARG A 50 -7.53 11.93 9.77
N CYS A 51 -7.72 11.32 8.61
CA CYS A 51 -7.85 9.86 8.48
C CYS A 51 -6.58 9.13 8.93
N ALA A 52 -5.42 9.73 8.73
CA ALA A 52 -4.13 9.15 9.13
C ALA A 52 -3.99 8.92 10.64
N LEU A 53 -4.79 9.61 11.47
CA LEU A 53 -4.80 9.46 12.93
C LEU A 53 -5.41 8.13 13.42
N ILE A 54 -5.91 7.28 12.51
CA ILE A 54 -6.31 5.91 12.83
C ILE A 54 -5.09 5.17 13.42
N ARG A 55 -5.27 4.57 14.60
CA ARG A 55 -4.18 3.97 15.39
C ARG A 55 -3.60 2.69 14.80
N SER A 56 -4.29 2.09 13.85
CA SER A 56 -3.85 0.88 13.15
C SER A 56 -3.30 1.25 11.78
N PRO A 57 -2.35 0.47 11.26
CA PRO A 57 -1.91 0.63 9.88
C PRO A 57 -3.09 0.38 8.93
N LEU A 58 -3.27 1.28 7.95
CA LEU A 58 -4.31 1.16 6.93
C LEU A 58 -3.92 0.20 5.80
N LEU A 59 -2.63 -0.13 5.70
CA LEU A 59 -2.11 -1.15 4.78
C LEU A 59 -2.08 -2.52 5.46
N ILE A 60 -2.48 -3.54 4.72
CA ILE A 60 -2.41 -4.94 5.15
C ILE A 60 -1.11 -5.55 4.61
N PRO A 61 -0.25 -6.15 5.45
CA PRO A 61 0.93 -6.85 4.98
C PRO A 61 0.55 -7.99 4.04
N ARG A 62 1.42 -8.27 3.05
CA ARG A 62 1.25 -9.42 2.15
C ARG A 62 1.03 -10.70 2.98
N GLY A 63 -0.09 -11.39 2.77
CA GLY A 63 -0.50 -12.54 3.60
C GLY A 63 0.34 -13.81 3.40
N GLU A 64 1.13 -13.87 2.34
CA GLU A 64 1.92 -15.03 1.96
C GLU A 64 3.21 -15.15 2.80
N ARG A 65 3.15 -15.91 3.90
CA ARG A 65 4.28 -16.10 4.83
C ARG A 65 5.58 -16.59 4.16
N TRP A 66 5.46 -17.40 3.10
CA TRP A 66 6.62 -17.91 2.35
C TRP A 66 7.38 -16.76 1.66
N TRP A 67 6.67 -15.73 1.21
CA TRP A 67 7.25 -14.57 0.55
C TRP A 67 8.11 -13.75 1.52
N TRP A 68 7.57 -13.46 2.71
CA TRP A 68 8.32 -12.78 3.77
C TRP A 68 9.55 -13.54 4.22
N SER A 69 9.44 -14.86 4.36
CA SER A 69 10.57 -15.69 4.81
C SER A 69 11.73 -15.62 3.83
N ARG A 70 11.45 -15.68 2.51
CA ARG A 70 12.48 -15.55 1.47
C ARG A 70 13.09 -14.16 1.43
N LEU A 71 12.27 -13.11 1.46
CA LEU A 71 12.76 -11.74 1.37
C LEU A 71 13.66 -11.38 2.56
N LEU A 72 13.23 -11.72 3.78
CA LEU A 72 13.98 -11.41 4.99
C LEU A 72 15.30 -12.18 5.07
N ALA A 73 15.32 -13.45 4.62
CA ALA A 73 16.54 -14.24 4.52
C ALA A 73 17.53 -13.62 3.51
N ALA A 74 17.05 -13.32 2.30
CA ALA A 74 17.87 -12.69 1.25
C ALA A 74 18.45 -11.34 1.69
N ALA A 75 17.65 -10.53 2.39
CA ALA A 75 18.09 -9.26 2.96
C ALA A 75 19.15 -9.44 4.06
N GLY A 76 19.00 -10.43 4.93
CA GLY A 76 20.00 -10.76 5.95
C GLY A 76 21.32 -11.25 5.38
N ASP A 77 21.26 -12.02 4.29
CA ASP A 77 22.43 -12.60 3.62
C ASP A 77 23.06 -11.65 2.57
N GLY A 78 22.45 -10.48 2.34
CA GLY A 78 22.91 -9.51 1.33
C GLY A 78 22.79 -10.01 -0.12
N CYS A 79 21.91 -10.98 -0.39
CA CYS A 79 21.76 -11.59 -1.70
C CYS A 79 20.84 -10.75 -2.60
N GLN A 80 21.41 -9.71 -3.23
CA GLN A 80 20.65 -8.78 -4.08
C GLN A 80 19.89 -9.48 -5.22
N ALA A 81 20.46 -10.51 -5.85
CA ALA A 81 19.82 -11.23 -6.94
C ALA A 81 18.50 -11.92 -6.52
N GLU A 82 18.44 -12.45 -5.30
CA GLU A 82 17.22 -13.06 -4.77
C GLU A 82 16.20 -11.98 -4.38
N ILE A 83 16.65 -10.84 -3.86
CA ILE A 83 15.78 -9.69 -3.59
C ILE A 83 15.11 -9.23 -4.89
N ASP A 84 15.88 -9.04 -5.96
CA ASP A 84 15.37 -8.59 -7.26
C ASP A 84 14.36 -9.59 -7.85
N ALA A 85 14.68 -10.89 -7.82
CA ALA A 85 13.77 -11.94 -8.28
C ALA A 85 12.44 -11.98 -7.49
N ILE A 86 12.48 -11.77 -6.18
CA ILE A 86 11.29 -11.71 -5.32
C ILE A 86 10.44 -10.46 -5.64
N LEU A 87 11.07 -9.32 -5.90
CA LEU A 87 10.40 -8.06 -6.26
C LEU A 87 9.72 -8.15 -7.63
N GLU A 88 10.36 -8.75 -8.63
CA GLU A 88 9.78 -8.98 -9.96
C GLU A 88 8.50 -9.84 -9.88
N HIS A 89 8.53 -10.92 -9.09
CA HIS A 89 7.34 -11.74 -8.83
C HIS A 89 6.25 -11.02 -8.03
N GLY A 90 6.59 -9.97 -7.28
CA GLY A 90 5.63 -9.15 -6.54
C GLY A 90 4.78 -8.24 -7.43
N GLN A 91 5.32 -7.81 -8.57
CA GLN A 91 4.69 -6.83 -9.46
C GLN A 91 3.58 -7.43 -10.37
N THR A 92 3.51 -8.76 -10.52
CA THR A 92 2.59 -9.43 -11.46
C THR A 92 1.19 -9.73 -10.91
N ARG A 93 0.89 -9.34 -9.66
CA ARG A 93 -0.33 -9.74 -8.93
C ARG A 93 -1.16 -8.56 -8.42
N ALA A 94 -1.03 -7.39 -9.04
CA ALA A 94 -1.93 -6.25 -8.87
C ALA A 94 -3.06 -6.29 -9.89
#